data_AF-A0A2E5EEL0-F1
#
_entry.id   AF-A0A2E5EEL0-F1
#
_cell.length_a   1.000
_cell.length_b   1.000
_cell.length_c   1.000
_cell.angle_alpha   90.00
_cell.angle_beta   90.00
_cell.angle_gamma   90.00
#
_symmetry.space_group_name_H-M   'P 1'
#
loop_
_entity.id
_entity.type
_entity.pdbx_description
1 polymer ?
#
loop_
_entity_poly.entity_id
_entity_poly.type
_entity_poly.pdbx_seq_one_letter_code
_entity_poly.pdbx_strand_id
1 'polypeptide(L)'
;MSSIINLPQLLAIGGIGTMELIIIVVIGLLIFGRRLPEVGRNVGRSLVEFKKGVKGIEDDIDSGSKTQTSPKLTDQSVARHEDDVQKTAEAVQNKSENAS
;
A
#
# COMPACT_ATOMS: atom_id res chain seq x y z
N MET A 1 25.50 -50.99 -24.10
CA MET A 1 25.51 -49.87 -25.06
C MET A 1 24.08 -49.44 -25.44
N SER A 2 23.13 -49.47 -24.50
CA SER A 2 21.73 -49.13 -24.77
C SER A 2 20.98 -48.96 -23.46
N SER A 3 21.30 -47.89 -22.72
CA SER A 3 20.63 -47.57 -21.46
C SER A 3 20.59 -46.06 -21.23
N ILE A 4 19.95 -45.29 -22.12
CA ILE A 4 19.42 -43.97 -21.76
C ILE A 4 18.19 -43.67 -22.65
N ILE A 5 17.01 -44.12 -22.23
CA ILE A 5 15.77 -43.38 -22.50
C ILE A 5 15.26 -42.99 -21.11
N ASN A 6 15.58 -41.76 -20.70
CA ASN A 6 14.91 -41.11 -19.58
C ASN A 6 13.47 -40.86 -20.00
N LEU A 7 12.52 -41.40 -19.23
CA LEU A 7 11.09 -41.34 -19.52
C LEU A 7 10.35 -40.45 -18.51
N PRO A 8 10.58 -39.12 -18.51
CA PRO A 8 9.78 -38.19 -17.69
C PRO A 8 8.36 -38.00 -18.24
N GLN A 9 8.03 -38.54 -19.42
CA GLN A 9 6.74 -38.37 -20.08
C GLN A 9 5.56 -39.09 -19.39
N LEU A 10 5.83 -39.93 -18.38
CA LEU A 10 4.81 -40.62 -17.58
C LEU A 10 4.37 -39.83 -16.33
N LEU A 11 5.09 -38.74 -15.96
CA LEU A 11 4.70 -37.84 -14.85
C LEU A 11 3.60 -36.83 -15.24
N ALA A 12 3.19 -36.78 -16.51
CA ALA A 12 2.23 -35.82 -17.05
C ALA A 12 0.74 -36.08 -16.69
N ILE A 13 0.44 -36.81 -15.60
CA ILE A 13 -0.94 -37.10 -15.15
C ILE A 13 -1.19 -36.57 -13.72
N GLY A 14 -0.44 -35.57 -13.27
CA GLY A 14 -0.49 -35.09 -11.88
C GLY A 14 -0.33 -33.59 -11.65
N GLY A 15 -0.43 -32.76 -12.69
CA GLY A 15 -0.26 -31.31 -12.60
C GLY A 15 1.12 -30.84 -13.03
N ILE A 16 1.18 -29.58 -13.48
CA ILE A 16 2.42 -28.91 -13.89
C ILE A 16 3.32 -28.83 -12.66
N GLY A 17 4.40 -29.60 -12.63
CA GLY A 17 5.39 -29.54 -11.58
C GLY A 17 6.16 -28.22 -11.62
N THR A 18 6.81 -27.90 -10.49
CA THR A 18 7.64 -26.69 -10.38
C THR A 18 8.77 -26.68 -11.42
N MET A 19 9.26 -27.86 -11.81
CA MET A 19 10.31 -28.01 -12.82
C MET A 19 9.81 -27.66 -14.23
N GLU A 20 8.61 -28.10 -14.63
CA GLU A 20 8.02 -27.68 -15.91
C GLU A 20 7.75 -26.17 -15.93
N LEU A 21 7.27 -25.60 -14.83
CA LEU A 21 7.05 -24.15 -14.72
C LEU A 21 8.37 -23.37 -14.91
N ILE A 22 9.45 -23.81 -14.26
CA ILE A 22 10.78 -23.19 -14.42
C ILE A 22 11.23 -23.24 -15.88
N ILE A 23 11.06 -24.37 -16.58
CA ILE A 23 11.43 -24.49 -17.99
C ILE A 23 10.65 -23.48 -18.85
N ILE A 24 9.34 -23.36 -18.64
CA ILE A 24 8.50 -22.40 -19.35
C ILE A 24 8.95 -20.96 -19.08
N VAL A 25 9.26 -20.64 -17.81
CA VAL A 25 9.76 -19.31 -17.42
C VAL A 25 11.10 -19.02 -18.09
N VAL A 26 12.03 -19.98 -18.13
CA VAL A 26 13.32 -19.82 -18.79
C VAL A 26 13.15 -19.58 -20.29
N ILE A 27 12.30 -20.33 -20.98
CA ILE A 27 12.02 -20.13 -22.41
C ILE A 27 11.37 -18.75 -22.64
N GLY A 28 10.40 -18.38 -21.81
CA GLY A 28 9.79 -17.04 -21.83
C GLY A 28 10.83 -15.94 -21.62
N LEU A 29 11.75 -16.11 -20.67
CA LEU A 29 12.85 -15.17 -20.43
C LEU A 29 13.82 -15.10 -21.61
N LEU A 30 14.05 -16.17 -22.37
CA LEU A 30 14.88 -16.11 -23.57
C LEU A 30 14.20 -15.33 -24.70
N ILE A 31 12.89 -15.51 -24.89
CA ILE A 31 12.12 -14.82 -25.95
C ILE A 31 11.91 -13.35 -25.60
N PHE A 32 11.44 -13.07 -24.38
CA PHE A 32 11.10 -11.72 -23.94
C PHE A 32 12.30 -10.95 -23.36
N GLY A 33 13.33 -11.65 -22.87
CA GLY A 33 14.54 -11.06 -22.32
C GLY A 33 14.26 -10.07 -21.19
N ARG A 34 14.81 -8.87 -21.36
CA ARG A 34 14.66 -7.76 -20.41
C ARG A 34 13.26 -7.15 -20.34
N ARG A 35 12.36 -7.51 -21.26
CA ARG A 35 10.99 -6.96 -21.31
C ARG A 35 10.06 -7.60 -20.28
N LEU A 36 10.33 -8.85 -19.88
CA LEU A 36 9.52 -9.58 -18.89
C LEU A 36 9.41 -8.85 -17.52
N PRO A 37 10.50 -8.39 -16.89
CA PRO A 37 10.41 -7.61 -15.64
C PRO A 37 9.81 -6.21 -15.83
N GLU A 38 9.90 -5.63 -17.02
CA GLU A 38 9.28 -4.34 -17.35
C GLU A 38 7.75 -4.48 -17.46
N VAL A 39 7.28 -5.50 -18.19
CA VAL A 39 5.85 -5.84 -18.27
C VAL A 39 5.29 -6.20 -16.89
N GLY A 40 6.01 -7.02 -16.11
CA GLY A 40 5.61 -7.37 -14.75
C GLY A 40 5.48 -6.15 -13.83
N ARG A 41 6.39 -5.18 -13.94
CA ARG A 41 6.31 -3.90 -13.21
C ARG A 41 5.07 -3.10 -13.61
N ASN A 42 4.78 -3.01 -14.91
CA ASN A 42 3.63 -2.25 -15.43
C ASN A 42 2.30 -2.88 -14.99
N VAL A 43 2.19 -4.21 -15.11
CA VAL A 43 1.03 -4.97 -14.61
C VAL A 43 0.90 -4.84 -13.10
N GLY A 44 2.00 -4.92 -12.35
CA GLY A 44 2.00 -4.78 -10.90
C GLY A 44 1.50 -3.39 -10.44
N ARG A 45 1.89 -2.32 -11.14
CA ARG A 45 1.36 -0.97 -10.88
C ARG A 45 -0.14 -0.90 -11.11
N SER A 46 -0.62 -1.43 -12.24
CA SER A 46 -2.04 -1.48 -12.58
C SER A 46 -2.85 -2.28 -11.55
N LEU A 47 -2.35 -3.43 -11.09
CA LEU A 47 -3.02 -4.23 -10.05
C LEU A 47 -3.08 -3.50 -8.69
N VAL A 48 -2.02 -2.77 -8.33
CA VAL A 48 -2.00 -1.97 -7.08
C VAL A 48 -3.00 -0.83 -7.14
N GLU A 49 -3.07 -0.11 -8.26
CA GLU A 49 -4.05 0.98 -8.44
C GLU A 49 -5.48 0.44 -8.51
N PHE A 50 -5.70 -0.67 -9.21
CA PHE A 50 -6.97 -1.38 -9.24
C PHE A 50 -7.41 -1.78 -7.82
N LYS A 51 -6.52 -2.39 -7.03
CA LYS A 51 -6.82 -2.76 -5.63
C LYS A 51 -7.17 -1.56 -4.76
N LYS A 52 -6.50 -0.42 -4.96
CA LYS A 52 -6.81 0.83 -4.24
C LYS A 52 -8.18 1.39 -4.64
N GLY A 53 -8.50 1.36 -5.94
CA GLY A 53 -9.81 1.79 -6.45
C GLY A 53 -10.94 0.93 -5.90
N VAL A 54 -10.80 -0.40 -5.95
CA VAL A 54 -11.78 -1.33 -5.38
C VAL A 54 -11.97 -1.09 -3.88
N LYS A 55 -10.85 -0.96 -3.12
CA LYS A 55 -10.93 -0.68 -1.68
C LYS A 55 -11.61 0.66 -1.38
N GLY A 56 -11.32 1.71 -2.15
CA GLY A 56 -11.97 3.01 -2.00
C GLY A 56 -13.48 2.94 -2.22
N ILE A 57 -13.93 2.13 -3.18
CA ILE A 57 -15.36 1.92 -3.42
C ILE A 57 -16.03 1.16 -2.27
N GLU A 58 -15.36 0.14 -1.73
CA GLU A 58 -15.85 -0.61 -0.56
C GLU A 58 -15.91 0.28 0.68
N ASP A 59 -14.87 1.09 0.91
CA ASP A 59 -14.82 2.08 1.98
C ASP A 59 -15.92 3.14 1.78
N ASP A 60 -16.23 3.60 0.55
CA ASP A 60 -17.31 4.56 0.27
C ASP A 60 -18.72 3.97 0.50
N ILE A 61 -18.91 2.67 0.21
CA ILE A 61 -20.17 1.96 0.44
C ILE A 61 -20.39 1.74 1.95
N ASP A 62 -19.35 1.39 2.70
CA ASP A 62 -19.42 1.24 4.16
C ASP A 62 -19.43 2.59 4.91
N SER A 63 -18.81 3.63 4.35
CA SER A 63 -18.68 4.97 4.96
C SER A 63 -19.85 5.90 4.69
N GLY A 64 -20.92 5.44 4.03
CA GLY A 64 -22.24 6.08 4.10
C GLY A 64 -22.78 6.27 5.53
N SER A 65 -22.08 5.75 6.55
CA SER A 65 -22.33 5.95 7.98
C SER A 65 -21.23 6.74 8.73
N LYS A 66 -20.01 6.95 8.20
CA LYS A 66 -18.94 7.64 8.95
C LYS A 66 -18.03 8.49 8.06
N THR A 67 -18.33 9.79 8.02
CA THR A 67 -17.32 10.86 7.85
C THR A 67 -16.12 10.55 8.74
N GLN A 68 -14.90 10.44 8.18
CA GLN A 68 -13.62 10.94 8.73
C GLN A 68 -12.50 10.80 7.66
N THR A 69 -11.97 11.91 7.14
CA THR A 69 -10.74 12.59 7.63
C THR A 69 -9.45 11.98 7.04
N SER A 70 -8.85 12.67 6.07
CA SER A 70 -7.43 12.54 5.75
C SER A 70 -6.76 13.92 5.76
N PRO A 71 -6.00 14.25 6.80
CA PRO A 71 -4.94 15.25 6.73
C PRO A 71 -3.61 14.50 6.80
N LYS A 72 -2.96 14.44 5.64
CA LYS A 72 -1.54 14.15 5.51
C LYS A 72 -0.76 15.28 6.17
N LEU A 73 -0.42 15.17 7.46
CA LEU A 73 0.55 16.04 8.14
C LEU A 73 1.36 15.21 9.13
N THR A 74 2.50 14.71 8.66
CA THR A 74 3.61 14.33 9.52
C THR A 74 4.26 15.62 10.02
N ASP A 75 4.06 15.90 11.30
CA ASP A 75 5.10 16.24 12.28
C ASP A 75 6.37 16.93 11.73
N GLN A 76 6.46 18.26 11.89
CA GLN A 76 7.66 18.96 12.36
C GLN A 76 7.34 20.45 12.66
N SER A 77 6.58 20.72 13.71
CA SER A 77 6.58 22.03 14.40
C SER A 77 5.91 21.92 15.77
N VAL A 78 6.20 20.85 16.51
CA VAL A 78 5.90 20.75 17.94
C VAL A 78 7.12 21.30 18.68
N ALA A 79 7.26 22.62 18.70
CA ALA A 79 8.10 23.32 19.66
C ALA A 79 7.57 24.75 19.82
N ARG A 80 7.13 25.05 21.05
CA ARG A 80 6.67 26.36 21.57
C ARG A 80 5.19 26.68 21.32
N HIS A 81 4.36 26.43 22.33
CA HIS A 81 3.64 27.48 23.09
C HIS A 81 2.78 26.78 24.15
N GLU A 82 3.37 26.50 25.30
CA GLU A 82 2.66 26.15 26.54
C GLU A 82 3.01 27.19 27.60
N ASP A 83 2.65 28.46 27.40
CA ASP A 83 2.85 29.52 28.42
C ASP A 83 1.78 30.64 28.38
N ASP A 84 0.60 30.43 27.77
CA ASP A 84 -0.44 31.48 27.65
C ASP A 84 -1.70 31.26 28.51
N VAL A 85 -1.72 30.26 29.41
CA VAL A 85 -2.92 29.97 30.23
C VAL A 85 -2.86 30.65 31.62
N GLN A 86 -1.74 31.25 32.02
CA GLN A 86 -1.65 31.86 33.36
C GLN A 86 -1.98 33.37 33.42
N LYS A 87 -2.15 34.07 32.28
CA LYS A 87 -2.33 35.55 32.25
C LYS A 87 -3.78 36.03 32.08
N THR A 88 -4.75 35.13 31.96
CA THR A 88 -6.17 35.49 31.80
C THR A 88 -6.94 35.56 33.13
N ALA A 89 -6.35 35.10 34.24
CA ALA A 89 -6.95 35.19 35.57
C ALA A 89 -6.80 36.58 36.24
N GLU A 90 -5.82 37.40 35.83
CA GLU A 90 -5.54 38.70 36.47
C GLU A 90 -6.37 39.86 35.89
N ALA A 91 -7.01 39.70 34.74
CA ALA A 91 -7.75 40.77 34.07
C ALA A 91 -9.22 40.95 34.53
N VAL A 92 -9.74 40.07 35.40
CA VAL A 92 -11.14 40.15 35.85
C VAL A 92 -11.30 40.98 37.13
N GLN A 93 -10.22 41.22 37.88
CA GLN A 93 -10.32 41.91 39.18
C GLN A 93 -10.18 43.44 39.10
N ASN A 94 -9.62 44.00 38.02
CA ASN A 94 -9.42 45.45 37.88
C ASN A 94 -10.57 46.18 37.13
N LYS A 95 -11.77 45.59 37.09
CA LYS A 95 -12.95 46.21 36.45
C LYS A 95 -14.12 46.42 37.42
N SER A 96 -13.82 46.63 38.70
CA SER A 96 -14.82 47.06 39.70
C SER A 96 -14.47 48.39 40.39
N GLU A 97 -13.32 49.01 40.13
CA GLU A 97 -12.90 50.24 40.85
C GLU A 97 -13.03 51.55 40.05
N ASN A 98 -13.56 51.55 38.82
CA ASN A 98 -13.67 52.78 38.02
C ASN A 98 -15.09 53.08 37.52
N ALA A 99 -16.10 52.85 38.37
CA ALA A 99 -17.49 53.17 38.08
C ALA A 99 -18.26 53.76 39.28
N SER A 100 -17.56 54.40 40.23
CA SER A 100 -18.16 55.22 41.29
C SER A 100 -17.63 56.64 41.21
#